data_AF-A0A9E5FS18-F1
#
_entry.id   AF-A0A9E5FS18-F1
#
_cell.length_a   1.000
_cell.length_b   1.000
_cell.length_c   1.000
_cell.angle_alpha   90.00
_cell.angle_beta   90.00
_cell.angle_gamma   90.00
#
_symmetry.space_group_name_H-M   'P 1'
#
loop_
_entity.id
_entity.type
_entity.pdbx_description
1 polymer ?
#
loop_
_entity_poly.entity_id
_entity_poly.type
_entity_poly.pdbx_seq_one_letter_code
_entity_poly.pdbx_strand_id
1 'polypeptide(L)'
;MSSFRIADRTFQSRLLTGTGKYASANQLRAVLEACGAEIVTVAIKRVRLGVKDDGILSALDARKHLILPNTSGVRTAKEAIFAAELAREALGTSWLKLEIHPDPKYLMPDPVETLEACRELVKKG
;
A
#
# COMPACT_ATOMS: atom_id res chain seq x y z
N MET A 1 -1.41 11.57 24.07
CA MET A 1 -0.67 10.52 23.33
C MET A 1 0.35 11.20 22.43
N SER A 2 1.54 10.60 22.24
CA SER A 2 2.57 11.15 21.35
C SER A 2 2.19 10.90 19.89
N SER A 3 2.29 11.94 19.06
CA SER A 3 2.01 11.87 17.63
C SER A 3 2.95 10.90 16.92
N PHE A 4 2.45 10.21 15.89
CA PHE A 4 3.23 9.29 15.07
C PHE A 4 3.51 9.91 13.71
N ARG A 5 4.76 10.29 13.44
CA ARG A 5 5.15 10.96 12.19
C ARG A 5 5.92 10.00 11.28
N ILE A 6 5.49 9.87 10.03
CA ILE A 6 6.21 9.20 8.95
C ILE A 6 6.28 10.20 7.78
N ALA A 7 7.49 10.46 7.28
CA ALA A 7 7.75 11.42 6.21
C ALA A 7 7.08 12.79 6.48
N ASP A 8 6.22 13.24 5.57
CA ASP A 8 5.50 14.50 5.57
C ASP A 8 4.19 14.48 6.36
N ARG A 9 3.76 13.33 6.90
CA ARG A 9 2.46 13.15 7.55
C ARG A 9 2.55 12.75 9.01
N THR A 10 1.58 13.20 9.79
CA THR A 10 1.43 12.87 11.20
C THR A 10 0.10 12.15 11.42
N PHE A 11 0.13 11.06 12.16
CA PHE A 11 -0.98 10.18 12.46
C PHE A 11 -1.18 10.12 13.98
N GLN A 12 -2.43 9.89 14.39
CA GLN A 12 -2.78 9.59 15.78
C GLN A 12 -2.69 8.08 16.04
N SER A 13 -3.11 7.28 15.07
CA SER A 13 -3.08 5.84 15.11
C SER A 13 -1.71 5.28 14.73
N ARG A 14 -1.27 4.28 15.49
CA ARG A 14 -0.08 3.46 15.19
C ARG A 14 -0.45 2.12 14.55
N LEU A 15 -1.74 1.89 14.32
CA LEU A 15 -2.24 0.69 13.66
C LEU A 15 -2.34 0.93 12.16
N LEU A 16 -1.55 0.17 11.41
CA LEU A 16 -1.64 0.08 9.96
C LEU A 16 -2.42 -1.19 9.62
N THR A 17 -3.29 -1.13 8.61
CA THR A 17 -4.02 -2.33 8.14
C THR A 17 -3.97 -2.45 6.62
N GLY A 18 -4.36 -3.61 6.09
CA GLY A 18 -4.47 -3.86 4.67
C GLY A 18 -5.90 -4.10 4.23
N THR A 19 -6.13 -4.15 2.92
CA THR A 19 -7.46 -4.43 2.33
C THR A 19 -7.65 -5.89 1.91
N GLY A 20 -6.66 -6.75 2.13
CA GLY A 20 -6.74 -8.17 1.79
C GLY A 20 -7.66 -8.98 2.71
N LYS A 21 -8.22 -10.08 2.18
CA LYS A 21 -8.95 -11.13 2.91
C LYS A 21 -10.33 -10.73 3.49
N TYR A 22 -10.80 -9.50 3.29
CA TYR A 22 -12.17 -9.14 3.65
C TYR A 22 -13.16 -9.65 2.61
N ALA A 23 -14.34 -10.10 3.07
CA ALA A 23 -15.37 -10.67 2.20
C ALA A 23 -16.14 -9.58 1.43
N SER A 24 -16.16 -8.34 1.92
CA SER A 24 -16.84 -7.21 1.26
C SER A 24 -16.27 -5.85 1.68
N ALA A 25 -16.57 -4.81 0.89
CA ALA A 25 -16.25 -3.43 1.21
C ALA A 25 -16.94 -2.94 2.51
N ASN A 26 -18.18 -3.40 2.76
CA ASN A 26 -18.91 -3.06 3.99
C ASN A 26 -18.21 -3.61 5.24
N GLN A 27 -17.71 -4.85 5.17
CA GLN A 27 -16.96 -5.45 6.27
C GLN A 27 -15.65 -4.69 6.52
N LEU A 28 -14.90 -4.34 5.47
CA LEU A 28 -13.69 -3.53 5.60
C LEU A 28 -14.00 -2.17 6.23
N ARG A 29 -15.06 -1.48 5.77
CA ARG A 29 -15.47 -0.17 6.30
C ARG A 29 -15.77 -0.23 7.80
N ALA A 30 -16.52 -1.24 8.24
CA ALA A 30 -16.84 -1.43 9.65
C ALA A 30 -15.58 -1.66 10.49
N VAL A 31 -14.61 -2.43 9.98
CA VAL A 31 -13.34 -2.66 10.67
C VAL A 31 -12.49 -1.40 10.74
N LEU A 32 -12.41 -0.62 9.66
CA LEU A 32 -11.66 0.63 9.64
C LEU A 32 -12.20 1.65 10.64
N GLU A 33 -13.53 1.80 10.72
CA GLU A 33 -14.16 2.71 11.69
C GLU A 33 -13.93 2.25 13.13
N ALA A 34 -13.98 0.93 13.38
CA ALA A 34 -13.75 0.39 14.72
C ALA A 34 -12.28 0.47 15.17
N CYS A 35 -11.32 0.26 14.26
CA CYS A 35 -9.90 0.21 14.62
C CYS A 35 -9.21 1.57 14.52
N GLY A 36 -9.80 2.54 13.82
CA GLY A 36 -9.24 3.89 13.66
C GLY A 36 -7.89 3.92 12.93
N ALA A 37 -7.62 2.94 12.06
CA ALA A 37 -6.39 2.92 11.26
C ALA A 37 -6.41 4.05 10.22
N GLU A 38 -5.39 4.91 10.21
CA GLU A 38 -5.28 6.04 9.28
C GLU A 38 -4.45 5.69 8.04
N ILE A 39 -3.71 4.58 8.05
CA ILE A 39 -2.90 4.11 6.92
C ILE A 39 -3.40 2.74 6.50
N VAL A 40 -3.81 2.63 5.24
CA VAL A 40 -4.41 1.41 4.69
C VAL A 40 -3.67 0.97 3.44
N THR A 41 -3.10 -0.24 3.47
CA THR A 41 -2.32 -0.77 2.36
C THR A 41 -3.19 -1.40 1.27
N VAL A 42 -2.86 -1.14 0.01
CA VAL A 42 -3.57 -1.67 -1.16
C VAL A 42 -2.57 -2.29 -2.13
N ALA A 43 -2.83 -3.51 -2.60
CA ALA A 43 -2.04 -4.12 -3.66
C ALA A 43 -2.29 -3.41 -5.00
N ILE A 44 -1.23 -2.99 -5.69
CA ILE A 44 -1.31 -2.20 -6.93
C ILE A 44 -2.13 -2.92 -8.02
N LYS A 45 -2.08 -4.25 -8.08
CA LYS A 45 -2.88 -5.08 -9.01
C LYS A 45 -4.40 -4.89 -8.86
N ARG A 46 -4.87 -4.35 -7.74
CA ARG A 46 -6.30 -4.08 -7.47
C ARG A 46 -6.71 -2.64 -7.81
N VAL A 47 -5.77 -1.77 -8.17
CA VAL A 47 -6.08 -0.39 -8.57
C VAL A 47 -6.49 -0.42 -10.04
N ARG A 48 -7.79 -0.28 -10.32
CA ARG A 48 -8.29 -0.12 -11.70
C ARG A 48 -8.48 1.37 -12.00
N LEU A 49 -7.72 1.88 -12.96
CA LEU A 49 -7.83 3.24 -13.45
C LEU A 49 -9.06 3.43 -14.34
N GLY A 50 -9.86 4.47 -14.08
CA GLY A 50 -10.92 4.92 -14.99
C GLY A 50 -12.26 4.19 -14.90
N VAL A 51 -12.43 3.24 -13.98
CA VAL A 51 -13.72 2.55 -13.75
C VAL A 51 -14.20 2.93 -12.34
N LYS A 52 -15.49 3.29 -12.20
CA LYS A 52 -16.14 3.34 -10.88
C LYS A 52 -16.07 1.94 -10.28
N ASP A 53 -15.08 1.73 -9.43
CA ASP A 53 -14.87 0.43 -8.80
C ASP A 53 -15.78 0.33 -7.58
N ASP A 54 -16.83 -0.49 -7.68
CA ASP A 54 -17.64 -0.94 -6.54
C ASP A 54 -16.86 -1.92 -5.63
N GLY A 55 -15.57 -2.14 -5.93
CA GLY A 55 -14.66 -3.01 -5.20
C GLY A 55 -14.25 -2.49 -3.82
N ILE A 56 -13.26 -3.17 -3.24
CA ILE A 56 -12.82 -2.98 -1.84
C ILE A 56 -12.35 -1.55 -1.53
N LEU A 57 -11.92 -0.79 -2.56
CA LEU A 57 -11.46 0.59 -2.43
C LEU A 57 -12.59 1.57 -2.07
N SER A 58 -13.84 1.26 -2.43
CA SER A 58 -15.00 2.07 -2.07
C SER A 58 -15.18 2.22 -0.55
N ALA A 59 -14.59 1.31 0.25
CA ALA A 59 -14.60 1.36 1.71
C ALA A 59 -13.71 2.47 2.28
N LEU A 60 -12.74 3.00 1.50
CA LEU A 60 -11.74 3.94 1.97
C LEU A 60 -12.24 5.38 1.81
N ASP A 61 -12.24 6.15 2.90
CA ASP A 61 -12.45 7.60 2.87
C ASP A 61 -11.10 8.32 2.72
N ALA A 62 -10.88 8.99 1.58
CA ALA A 62 -9.64 9.72 1.28
C ALA A 62 -9.32 10.87 2.26
N ARG A 63 -10.30 11.34 3.05
CA ARG A 63 -10.09 12.35 4.09
C ARG A 63 -9.59 11.75 5.40
N LYS A 64 -9.90 10.47 5.66
CA LYS A 64 -9.52 9.76 6.89
C LYS A 64 -8.31 8.84 6.69
N HIS A 65 -8.12 8.33 5.48
CA HIS A 65 -7.16 7.26 5.21
C HIS A 65 -6.12 7.69 4.19
N LEU A 66 -4.85 7.51 4.53
CA LEU A 66 -3.76 7.43 3.58
C LEU A 66 -3.81 6.05 2.90
N ILE A 67 -4.01 6.05 1.58
CA ILE A 67 -3.87 4.86 0.75
C ILE A 67 -2.37 4.62 0.51
N LEU A 68 -1.86 3.49 1.02
CA LEU A 68 -0.47 3.08 0.87
C LEU A 68 -0.35 1.94 -0.15
N PRO A 69 -0.04 2.22 -1.43
CA PRO A 69 0.15 1.16 -2.42
C PRO A 69 1.31 0.26 -2.02
N ASN A 70 1.19 -1.04 -2.32
CA ASN A 70 2.25 -2.02 -2.10
C ASN A 70 2.55 -2.83 -3.37
N THR A 71 3.79 -3.29 -3.47
CA THR A 71 4.28 -4.10 -4.60
C THR A 71 4.01 -5.59 -4.41
N SER A 72 2.97 -5.98 -3.68
CA SER A 72 2.71 -7.39 -3.39
C SER A 72 2.61 -8.25 -4.65
N GLY A 73 3.32 -9.38 -4.63
CA GLY A 73 3.38 -10.33 -5.72
C GLY A 73 4.34 -9.99 -6.86
N VAL A 74 5.27 -9.04 -6.64
CA VAL A 74 6.48 -8.89 -7.45
C VAL A 74 7.60 -9.78 -6.89
N ARG A 75 8.52 -10.20 -7.75
CA ARG A 75 9.63 -11.12 -7.43
C ARG A 75 11.01 -10.50 -7.57
N THR A 76 11.12 -9.38 -8.27
CA THR A 76 12.40 -8.69 -8.54
C THR A 76 12.27 -7.20 -8.31
N ALA A 77 13.42 -6.53 -8.13
CA ALA A 77 13.55 -5.09 -8.00
C ALA A 77 12.98 -4.37 -9.22
N LYS A 78 13.26 -4.89 -10.42
CA LYS A 78 12.75 -4.34 -11.68
C LYS A 78 11.22 -4.32 -11.71
N GLU A 79 10.58 -5.41 -11.31
CA GLU A 79 9.11 -5.49 -11.22
C GLU A 79 8.57 -4.55 -10.13
N ALA A 80 9.24 -4.45 -8.98
CA ALA A 80 8.85 -3.57 -7.90
C ALA A 80 8.91 -2.09 -8.30
N ILE A 81 9.98 -1.68 -8.98
CA ILE A 81 10.17 -0.31 -9.49
C ILE A 81 9.08 0.02 -10.51
N PHE A 82 8.83 -0.87 -11.46
CA PHE A 82 7.78 -0.67 -12.45
C PHE A 82 6.39 -0.55 -11.81
N ALA A 83 6.08 -1.41 -10.84
CA ALA A 83 4.82 -1.34 -10.11
C ALA A 83 4.70 -0.01 -9.32
N ALA A 84 5.78 0.44 -8.68
CA ALA A 84 5.80 1.70 -7.95
C ALA A 84 5.56 2.91 -8.86
N GLU A 85 6.18 2.94 -10.03
CA GLU A 85 5.97 4.00 -11.03
C GLU A 85 4.51 4.02 -11.49
N LEU A 86 3.93 2.86 -11.82
CA LEU A 86 2.50 2.76 -12.14
C LEU A 86 1.61 3.27 -11.00
N ALA A 87 1.93 2.92 -9.75
CA ALA A 87 1.15 3.36 -8.60
C ALA A 87 1.24 4.88 -8.40
N ARG A 88 2.43 5.46 -8.62
CA ARG A 88 2.64 6.91 -8.53
C ARG A 88 1.83 7.65 -9.58
N GLU A 89 1.84 7.21 -10.84
CA GLU A 89 1.02 7.79 -11.90
C GLU A 89 -0.48 7.59 -11.64
N ALA A 90 -0.87 6.41 -11.14
CA ALA A 90 -2.27 6.05 -10.93
C ALA A 90 -2.93 6.79 -9.76
N LEU A 91 -2.17 7.00 -8.67
CA LEU A 91 -2.69 7.50 -7.40
C LEU A 91 -2.15 8.87 -7.01
N GLY A 92 -1.20 9.42 -7.78
CA GLY A 92 -0.57 10.70 -7.47
C GLY A 92 0.18 10.69 -6.14
N THR A 93 0.83 9.58 -5.79
CA THR A 93 1.49 9.39 -4.47
C THR A 93 2.93 8.91 -4.59
N SER A 94 3.82 9.48 -3.80
CA SER A 94 5.20 8.99 -3.59
C SER A 94 5.30 7.97 -2.45
N TRP A 95 4.20 7.69 -1.74
CA TRP A 95 4.21 6.70 -0.66
C TRP A 95 4.08 5.29 -1.23
N LEU A 96 4.97 4.40 -0.82
CA LEU A 96 4.98 3.00 -1.25
C LEU A 96 5.39 2.07 -0.10
N LYS A 97 4.67 0.97 0.07
CA LYS A 97 5.13 -0.17 0.86
C LYS A 97 5.83 -1.16 -0.07
N LEU A 98 7.16 -1.11 -0.07
CA LEU A 98 8.00 -1.99 -0.87
C LEU A 98 7.98 -3.41 -0.27
N GLU A 99 7.60 -4.37 -1.10
CA GLU A 99 7.54 -5.80 -0.80
C GLU A 99 8.03 -6.59 -2.01
N ILE A 100 9.04 -7.44 -1.85
CA ILE A 100 9.57 -8.29 -2.94
C ILE A 100 9.70 -9.72 -2.42
N HIS A 101 8.87 -10.63 -2.95
CA HIS A 101 8.81 -12.01 -2.47
C HIS A 101 9.01 -12.97 -3.65
N PRO A 102 10.22 -13.50 -3.88
CA PRO A 102 10.48 -14.43 -4.98
C PRO A 102 9.65 -15.72 -4.87
N ASP A 103 9.55 -16.25 -3.65
CA ASP A 103 8.76 -17.44 -3.35
C ASP A 103 7.38 -17.09 -2.75
N PRO A 104 6.28 -17.30 -3.48
CA PRO A 104 4.93 -17.01 -3.01
C PRO A 104 4.44 -17.98 -1.91
N LYS A 105 5.14 -19.10 -1.67
CA LYS A 105 4.76 -20.08 -0.64
C LYS A 105 5.03 -19.56 0.77
N TYR A 106 6.22 -18.99 0.99
CA TYR A 106 6.65 -18.54 2.31
C TYR A 106 6.59 -17.02 2.48
N LEU A 107 6.53 -16.26 1.38
CA LEU A 107 6.49 -14.80 1.39
C LEU A 107 7.68 -14.16 2.14
N MET A 108 8.84 -14.82 2.10
CA MET A 108 10.07 -14.26 2.63
C MET A 108 10.59 -13.18 1.68
N PRO A 109 11.00 -12.01 2.19
CA PRO A 109 11.52 -10.95 1.35
C PRO A 109 12.92 -11.30 0.83
N ASP A 110 13.21 -10.90 -0.40
CA ASP A 110 14.59 -10.91 -0.91
C ASP A 110 15.33 -9.64 -0.47
N PRO A 111 16.35 -9.74 0.40
CA PRO A 111 17.04 -8.56 0.92
C PRO A 111 17.86 -7.82 -0.15
N VAL A 112 18.39 -8.54 -1.16
CA VAL A 112 19.22 -7.96 -2.21
C VAL A 112 18.34 -7.19 -3.19
N GLU A 113 17.28 -7.82 -3.68
CA GLU A 113 16.33 -7.17 -4.58
C GLU A 113 15.62 -5.99 -3.88
N THR A 114 15.29 -6.13 -2.59
CA THR A 114 14.66 -5.04 -1.83
C THR A 114 15.59 -3.84 -1.67
N LEU A 115 16.86 -4.07 -1.36
CA LEU A 115 17.84 -3.00 -1.24
C LEU A 115 18.04 -2.27 -2.57
N GLU A 116 18.14 -3.02 -3.68
CA GLU A 116 18.32 -2.43 -5.01
C GLU A 116 17.10 -1.59 -5.43
N ALA A 117 15.89 -2.12 -5.26
CA ALA A 117 14.67 -1.36 -5.53
C ALA A 117 14.58 -0.10 -4.65
N CYS A 118 14.91 -0.22 -3.36
CA CYS A 118 14.90 0.92 -2.44
C CYS A 118 15.86 2.02 -2.90
N ARG A 119 17.09 1.66 -3.29
CA ARG A 119 18.10 2.60 -3.80
C ARG A 119 17.58 3.38 -5.01
N GLU A 120 16.97 2.70 -5.97
CA GLU A 120 16.46 3.35 -7.19
C GLU A 120 15.20 4.18 -6.94
N LEU A 121 14.26 3.69 -6.13
CA LEU A 121 13.03 4.41 -5.81
C LEU A 121 13.31 5.69 -5.02
N VAL A 122 14.21 5.64 -4.02
CA VAL A 122 14.58 6.84 -3.26
C VAL A 122 15.23 7.91 -4.15
N LYS A 123 16.03 7.52 -5.15
CA LYS A 123 16.61 8.47 -6.13
C LYS A 123 15.55 9.12 -7.02
N LYS A 124 14.45 8.41 -7.31
CA LYS A 124 13.37 8.88 -8.19
C LYS A 124 12.35 9.78 -7.48
N GLY A 125 12.37 9.83 -6.14
CA GLY A 125 11.35 10.49 -5.32
C GLY A 125 9.96 9.85 -5.41
#